data_AF-A0A939FDJ0-F1
#
_entry.id   AF-A0A939FDJ0-F1
#
_cell.length_a   1.000
_cell.length_b   1.000
_cell.length_c   1.000
_cell.angle_alpha   90.00
_cell.angle_beta   90.00
_cell.angle_gamma   90.00
#
_symmetry.space_group_name_H-M   'P 1'
#
loop_
_entity.id
_entity.type
_entity.pdbx_description
1 polymer ?
#
loop_
_entity_poly.entity_id
_entity_poly.type
_entity_poly.pdbx_seq_one_letter_code
_entity_poly.pdbx_strand_id
1 'polypeptide(L)'
;VDGITGLGGKGGLRADAAALVALVGESRAFVVAVDLPSGVEADSGEVRGDAVRADATVTFGAYKAGLLIDPAREYAGAVRLVDIGLETGPAEVEALQHADVRALLPVPGVESDKYRRGVVGIVAGSEKYPGAAVLAVAGALRGGAGAVRYVGSGGDAVIARFPEALVSEGPVADAGRVQAWVVGPGLGEDAGDVVAEVLGSDVPVLVDADGLRGLDADVVRARSAGTLLTPHAGEAARLLGVEREVVEGARLESVRELARRYGATVLLKGSTTLVASPEEGVPVRVNPTGTGWLATAGSGDVLSG
;
A
#
# COMPACT_ATOMS: atom_id res chain seq x y z
N VAL A 1 -25.79 -11.36 18.86
CA VAL A 1 -25.92 -11.35 17.39
C VAL A 1 -26.28 -9.94 17.00
N ASP A 2 -25.44 -9.33 16.18
CA ASP A 2 -25.65 -8.00 15.65
C ASP A 2 -26.38 -8.07 14.30
N GLY A 3 -27.49 -7.36 14.23
CA GLY A 3 -28.32 -7.19 13.04
C GLY A 3 -29.10 -5.87 13.11
N ILE A 4 -28.50 -4.85 13.74
CA ILE A 4 -29.13 -3.54 13.95
C ILE A 4 -29.21 -2.80 12.60
N THR A 5 -28.12 -2.82 11.84
CA THR A 5 -28.02 -2.25 10.49
C THR A 5 -27.20 -3.16 9.59
N GLY A 6 -27.58 -3.28 8.32
CA GLY A 6 -26.78 -3.90 7.26
C GLY A 6 -26.40 -2.86 6.19
N LEU A 7 -26.41 -3.25 4.91
CA LEU A 7 -26.11 -2.38 3.75
C LEU A 7 -26.83 -1.02 3.72
N GLY A 8 -28.02 -0.92 4.32
CA GLY A 8 -28.80 0.31 4.38
C GLY A 8 -28.36 1.32 5.45
N GLY A 9 -27.44 0.94 6.35
CA GLY A 9 -26.90 1.83 7.37
C GLY A 9 -25.91 2.82 6.74
N LYS A 10 -26.21 4.12 6.84
CA LYS A 10 -25.35 5.21 6.37
C LYS A 10 -25.30 6.33 7.39
N GLY A 11 -24.14 6.97 7.54
CA GLY A 11 -23.96 8.17 8.35
C GLY A 11 -23.79 7.91 9.85
N GLY A 12 -23.46 6.68 10.24
CA GLY A 12 -23.35 6.27 11.65
C GLY A 12 -24.66 5.79 12.27
N LEU A 13 -24.57 5.36 13.53
CA LEU A 13 -25.72 4.82 14.27
C LEU A 13 -26.63 5.91 14.84
N ARG A 14 -27.92 5.60 14.91
CA ARG A 14 -28.88 6.39 15.70
C ARG A 14 -28.57 6.26 17.19
N ALA A 15 -28.98 7.24 17.99
CA ALA A 15 -28.63 7.31 19.41
C ALA A 15 -29.06 6.08 20.23
N ASP A 16 -30.22 5.50 19.92
CA ASP A 16 -30.71 4.27 20.54
C ASP A 16 -29.85 3.05 20.17
N ALA A 17 -29.47 2.93 18.90
CA ALA A 17 -28.55 1.90 18.43
C ALA A 17 -27.14 2.07 19.03
N ALA A 18 -26.61 3.28 19.09
CA ALA A 18 -25.31 3.59 19.68
C ALA A 18 -25.25 3.21 21.18
N ALA A 19 -26.33 3.47 21.93
CA ALA A 19 -26.44 3.05 23.32
C ALA A 19 -26.39 1.51 23.48
N LEU A 20 -26.97 0.75 22.55
CA LEU A 20 -26.86 -0.71 22.54
C LEU A 20 -25.43 -1.16 22.23
N VAL A 21 -24.74 -0.50 21.30
CA VAL A 21 -23.34 -0.81 20.97
C VAL A 21 -22.42 -0.62 22.18
N ALA A 22 -22.62 0.44 22.95
CA ALA A 22 -21.88 0.66 24.20
C ALA A 22 -22.06 -0.51 25.18
N LEU A 23 -23.30 -0.98 25.38
CA LEU A 23 -23.59 -2.14 26.23
C LEU A 23 -22.96 -3.43 25.72
N VAL A 24 -22.91 -3.63 24.39
CA VAL A 24 -22.24 -4.78 23.77
C VAL A 24 -20.74 -4.73 24.05
N GLY A 25 -20.11 -3.56 23.94
CA GLY A 25 -18.68 -3.37 24.20
C GLY A 25 -18.25 -3.63 25.65
N GLU A 26 -19.16 -3.43 26.61
CA GLU A 26 -18.94 -3.79 28.02
C GLU A 26 -19.20 -5.28 28.32
N SER A 27 -19.84 -5.99 27.39
CA SER A 27 -20.15 -7.41 27.54
C SER A 27 -18.94 -8.30 27.24
N ARG A 28 -18.95 -9.52 27.79
CA ARG A 28 -18.02 -10.60 27.40
C ARG A 28 -18.64 -11.56 26.39
N ALA A 29 -19.73 -11.16 25.76
CA ALA A 29 -20.45 -12.01 24.82
C ALA A 29 -19.64 -12.16 23.54
N PHE A 30 -19.72 -13.34 22.92
CA PHE A 30 -19.22 -13.53 21.58
C PHE A 30 -20.18 -12.87 20.58
N VAL A 31 -19.69 -11.89 19.83
CA VAL A 31 -20.49 -11.05 18.93
C VAL A 31 -20.36 -11.56 17.50
N VAL A 32 -21.47 -12.02 16.95
CA VAL A 32 -21.58 -12.36 15.52
C VAL A 32 -22.38 -11.27 14.81
N ALA A 33 -21.77 -10.60 13.84
CA ALA A 33 -22.45 -9.65 12.95
C ALA A 33 -23.05 -10.36 11.74
N VAL A 34 -24.28 -9.99 11.41
CA VAL A 34 -25.00 -10.43 10.22
C VAL A 34 -24.76 -9.40 9.12
N ASP A 35 -24.16 -9.85 8.03
CA ASP A 35 -23.83 -9.08 6.84
C ASP A 35 -22.64 -8.10 6.99
N LEU A 36 -22.75 -7.15 7.92
CA LEU A 36 -21.78 -6.12 8.27
C LEU A 36 -21.90 -5.80 9.77
N PRO A 37 -20.80 -5.46 10.47
CA PRO A 37 -20.92 -4.88 11.80
C PRO A 37 -21.71 -3.56 11.75
N SER A 38 -22.71 -3.42 12.61
CA SER A 38 -23.56 -2.24 12.62
C SER A 38 -22.76 -0.97 12.93
N GLY A 39 -22.95 0.08 12.15
CA GLY A 39 -22.25 1.37 12.29
C GLY A 39 -21.05 1.56 11.36
N VAL A 40 -20.66 0.55 10.59
CA VAL A 40 -19.62 0.68 9.55
C VAL A 40 -20.23 1.00 8.18
N GLU A 41 -19.50 1.74 7.35
CA GLU A 41 -19.91 2.03 5.97
C GLU A 41 -19.51 0.87 5.03
N ALA A 42 -20.50 0.32 4.32
CA ALA A 42 -20.32 -0.84 3.45
C ALA A 42 -19.35 -0.59 2.28
N ASP A 43 -19.43 0.59 1.68
CA ASP A 43 -18.77 0.88 0.40
C ASP A 43 -17.43 1.62 0.55
N SER A 44 -17.27 2.44 1.60
CA SER A 44 -16.05 3.25 1.80
C SER A 44 -15.08 2.66 2.82
N GLY A 45 -15.57 1.81 3.74
CA GLY A 45 -14.79 1.32 4.88
C GLY A 45 -14.61 2.34 6.01
N GLU A 46 -15.26 3.50 5.92
CA GLU A 46 -15.30 4.48 7.01
C GLU A 46 -16.14 3.97 8.20
N VAL A 47 -15.82 4.51 9.38
CA VAL A 47 -16.62 4.31 10.60
C VAL A 47 -16.93 5.69 11.19
N ARG A 48 -18.22 6.01 11.27
CA ARG A 48 -18.70 7.32 11.74
C ARG A 48 -19.38 7.16 13.10
N GLY A 49 -18.66 7.51 14.16
CA GLY A 49 -19.13 7.33 15.54
C GLY A 49 -19.00 5.89 16.01
N ASP A 50 -20.00 5.42 16.77
CA ASP A 50 -19.98 4.08 17.37
C ASP A 50 -20.30 2.99 16.34
N ALA A 51 -19.57 1.88 16.42
CA ALA A 51 -19.82 0.69 15.62
C ALA A 51 -19.57 -0.58 16.44
N VAL A 52 -20.31 -1.63 16.11
CA VAL A 52 -20.16 -2.95 16.73
C VAL A 52 -18.81 -3.54 16.36
N ARG A 53 -18.01 -3.95 17.36
CA ARG A 53 -16.85 -4.81 17.16
C ARG A 53 -17.28 -6.27 17.26
N ALA A 54 -17.28 -6.97 16.14
CA ALA A 54 -17.66 -8.38 16.06
C ALA A 54 -16.44 -9.29 16.20
N ASP A 55 -16.62 -10.45 16.84
CA ASP A 55 -15.65 -11.53 16.82
C ASP A 55 -15.69 -12.28 15.47
N ALA A 56 -16.87 -12.34 14.86
CA ALA A 56 -17.09 -12.91 13.54
C ALA A 56 -18.18 -12.18 12.77
N THR A 57 -18.05 -12.10 11.45
CA THR A 57 -19.06 -11.55 10.54
C THR A 57 -19.44 -12.58 9.49
N VAL A 58 -20.73 -12.83 9.31
CA VAL A 58 -21.25 -13.67 8.23
C VAL A 58 -21.83 -12.77 7.14
N THR A 59 -21.13 -12.64 6.01
CA THR A 59 -21.53 -11.83 4.86
C THR A 59 -22.15 -12.68 3.77
N PHE A 60 -23.07 -12.11 2.98
CA PHE A 60 -23.80 -12.85 1.94
C PHE A 60 -23.49 -12.33 0.53
N GLY A 61 -23.38 -13.24 -0.43
CA GLY A 61 -23.24 -12.94 -1.86
C GLY A 61 -21.84 -12.45 -2.27
N ALA A 62 -21.37 -11.37 -1.64
CA ALA A 62 -20.04 -10.80 -1.88
C ALA A 62 -19.40 -10.25 -0.60
N TYR A 63 -18.10 -10.03 -0.66
CA TYR A 63 -17.41 -9.17 0.31
C TYR A 63 -17.71 -7.70 -0.02
N LYS A 64 -18.16 -6.94 0.98
CA LYS A 64 -18.29 -5.49 0.88
C LYS A 64 -16.92 -4.85 1.10
N ALA A 65 -16.68 -3.69 0.49
CA ALA A 65 -15.40 -2.98 0.60
C ALA A 65 -15.04 -2.69 2.07
N GLY A 66 -16.02 -2.31 2.90
CA GLY A 66 -15.84 -2.09 4.33
C GLY A 66 -15.47 -3.34 5.14
N LEU A 67 -15.63 -4.55 4.60
CA LEU A 67 -15.10 -5.78 5.19
C LEU A 67 -13.66 -6.07 4.80
N LEU A 68 -13.05 -5.24 3.94
CA LEU A 68 -11.69 -5.42 3.45
C LEU A 68 -10.77 -4.27 3.84
N ILE A 69 -11.33 -3.07 4.02
CA ILE A 69 -10.58 -1.81 4.19
C ILE A 69 -10.78 -1.27 5.62
N ASP A 70 -9.69 -0.80 6.23
CA ASP A 70 -9.73 -0.12 7.53
C ASP A 70 -10.30 1.31 7.41
N PRO A 71 -10.94 1.85 8.46
CA PRO A 71 -11.10 1.26 9.79
C PRO A 71 -12.16 0.16 9.91
N ALA A 72 -13.15 0.07 9.02
CA ALA A 72 -14.27 -0.86 9.16
C ALA A 72 -13.86 -2.33 9.26
N ARG A 73 -12.80 -2.74 8.55
CA ARG A 73 -12.27 -4.10 8.60
C ARG A 73 -11.92 -4.56 10.03
N GLU A 74 -11.40 -3.67 10.87
CA GLU A 74 -11.05 -4.00 12.26
C GLU A 74 -12.26 -4.34 13.14
N TYR A 75 -13.47 -3.97 12.71
CA TYR A 75 -14.72 -4.23 13.42
C TYR A 75 -15.33 -5.57 13.02
N ALA A 76 -14.84 -6.22 11.96
CA ALA A 76 -15.49 -7.38 11.36
C ALA A 76 -15.06 -8.74 11.94
N GLY A 77 -13.95 -8.78 12.68
CA GLY A 77 -13.39 -10.03 13.19
C GLY A 77 -13.11 -11.06 12.08
N ALA A 78 -13.43 -12.32 12.34
CA ALA A 78 -13.34 -13.38 11.33
C ALA A 78 -14.52 -13.29 10.33
N VAL A 79 -14.23 -13.05 9.05
CA VAL A 79 -15.26 -12.90 8.02
C VAL A 79 -15.52 -14.22 7.29
N ARG A 80 -16.79 -14.64 7.24
CA ARG A 80 -17.25 -15.80 6.47
C ARG A 80 -18.23 -15.34 5.39
N LEU A 81 -17.88 -15.60 4.12
CA LEU A 81 -18.80 -15.42 3.01
C LEU A 81 -19.72 -16.65 2.88
N VAL A 82 -21.02 -16.39 2.76
CA VAL A 82 -22.05 -17.36 2.41
C VAL A 82 -22.57 -17.02 1.03
N ASP A 83 -22.39 -17.95 0.10
CA ASP A 83 -22.98 -17.85 -1.23
C ASP A 83 -24.49 -18.06 -1.14
N ILE A 84 -25.24 -17.13 -1.73
CA ILE A 84 -26.70 -17.12 -1.80
C ILE A 84 -27.20 -17.07 -3.25
N GLY A 85 -26.32 -17.35 -4.22
CA GLY A 85 -26.68 -17.42 -5.65
C GLY A 85 -26.87 -16.06 -6.31
N LEU A 86 -26.16 -15.03 -5.85
CA LEU A 86 -26.18 -13.70 -6.49
C LEU A 86 -25.13 -13.61 -7.59
N GLU A 87 -25.55 -13.11 -8.76
CA GLU A 87 -24.61 -12.66 -9.78
C GLU A 87 -24.16 -11.24 -9.45
N THR A 88 -22.85 -11.05 -9.28
CA THR A 88 -22.25 -9.75 -8.97
C THR A 88 -21.65 -9.12 -10.22
N GLY A 89 -21.80 -7.80 -10.35
CA GLY A 89 -21.11 -7.03 -11.38
C GLY A 89 -19.59 -6.94 -11.14
N PRO A 90 -18.87 -6.12 -11.95
CA PRO A 90 -17.46 -5.88 -11.72
C PRO A 90 -17.23 -5.29 -10.33
N ALA A 91 -16.21 -5.78 -9.63
CA ALA A 91 -15.85 -5.28 -8.31
C ALA A 91 -15.14 -3.93 -8.44
N GLU A 92 -15.44 -3.00 -7.53
CA GLU A 92 -14.65 -1.77 -7.38
C GLU A 92 -13.39 -1.96 -6.53
N VAL A 93 -13.39 -3.02 -5.71
CA VAL A 93 -12.36 -3.34 -4.73
C VAL A 93 -12.13 -4.85 -4.76
N GLU A 94 -10.87 -5.26 -4.85
CA GLU A 94 -10.48 -6.67 -4.90
C GLU A 94 -9.45 -6.99 -3.83
N ALA A 95 -9.59 -8.12 -3.15
CA ALA A 95 -8.55 -8.66 -2.27
C ALA A 95 -7.95 -9.91 -2.90
N LEU A 96 -6.73 -9.79 -3.42
CA LEU A 96 -6.04 -10.91 -4.06
C LEU A 96 -5.78 -12.03 -3.05
N GLN A 97 -6.12 -13.25 -3.45
CA GLN A 97 -5.83 -14.46 -2.69
C GLN A 97 -4.44 -14.99 -3.04
N HIS A 98 -3.94 -15.94 -2.25
CA HIS A 98 -2.64 -16.55 -2.47
C HIS A 98 -2.45 -17.11 -3.88
N ALA A 99 -3.50 -17.73 -4.45
CA ALA A 99 -3.47 -18.26 -5.81
C ALA A 99 -3.33 -17.17 -6.87
N ASP A 100 -4.00 -16.03 -6.69
CA ASP A 100 -3.95 -14.89 -7.61
C ASP A 100 -2.54 -14.29 -7.61
N VAL A 101 -1.97 -14.05 -6.41
CA VAL A 101 -0.60 -13.53 -6.28
C VAL A 101 0.41 -14.51 -6.89
N ARG A 102 0.27 -15.82 -6.65
CA ARG A 102 1.13 -16.84 -7.25
C ARG A 102 1.08 -16.82 -8.78
N ALA A 103 -0.08 -16.56 -9.37
CA ALA A 103 -0.24 -16.50 -10.83
C ALA A 103 0.41 -15.23 -11.44
N LEU A 104 0.52 -14.15 -10.66
CA LEU A 104 1.15 -12.90 -11.08
C LEU A 104 2.67 -12.90 -10.93
N LEU A 105 3.23 -13.75 -10.06
CA LEU A 105 4.66 -13.78 -9.81
C LEU A 105 5.44 -14.35 -11.01
N PRO A 106 6.43 -13.61 -11.55
CA PRO A 106 7.23 -14.10 -12.67
C PRO A 106 8.11 -15.27 -12.23
N VAL A 107 8.09 -16.37 -13.00
CA VAL A 107 8.93 -17.56 -12.78
C VAL A 107 10.00 -17.63 -13.86
N PRO A 108 11.30 -17.57 -13.51
CA PRO A 108 12.38 -17.68 -14.49
C PRO A 108 12.37 -19.03 -15.23
N GLY A 109 12.36 -18.99 -16.57
CA GLY A 109 12.54 -20.15 -17.45
C GLY A 109 14.00 -20.36 -17.88
N VAL A 110 14.25 -21.39 -18.69
CA VAL A 110 15.59 -21.84 -19.11
C VAL A 110 16.44 -20.77 -19.83
N GLU A 111 15.80 -19.83 -20.51
CA GLU A 111 16.49 -18.74 -21.21
C GLU A 111 16.59 -17.44 -20.40
N SER A 112 16.28 -17.49 -19.10
CA SER A 112 16.33 -16.30 -18.25
C SER A 112 17.76 -15.94 -17.89
N ASP A 113 18.15 -14.72 -18.22
CA ASP A 113 19.36 -14.09 -17.71
C ASP A 113 19.01 -12.94 -16.76
N LYS A 114 20.04 -12.29 -16.20
CA LYS A 114 19.87 -11.16 -15.27
C LYS A 114 19.13 -9.95 -15.85
N TYR A 115 19.13 -9.77 -17.18
CA TYR A 115 18.43 -8.66 -17.84
C TYR A 115 16.97 -9.01 -18.16
N ARG A 116 16.70 -10.26 -18.56
CA ARG A 116 15.33 -10.77 -18.71
C ARG A 116 14.57 -10.80 -17.39
N ARG A 117 15.26 -11.09 -16.29
CA ARG A 117 14.72 -10.99 -14.92
C ARG A 117 14.63 -9.54 -14.40
N GLY A 118 15.05 -8.55 -15.18
CA GLY A 118 15.01 -7.14 -14.82
C GLY A 118 16.19 -6.68 -13.97
N VAL A 119 16.66 -5.47 -14.24
CA VAL A 119 17.66 -4.77 -13.42
C VAL A 119 17.00 -3.63 -12.67
N VAL A 120 17.01 -3.69 -11.33
CA VAL A 120 16.47 -2.63 -10.47
C VAL A 120 17.61 -1.71 -10.05
N GLY A 121 17.43 -0.42 -10.24
CA GLY A 121 18.30 0.63 -9.72
C GLY A 121 17.72 1.17 -8.42
N ILE A 122 18.56 1.38 -7.40
CA ILE A 122 18.15 1.85 -6.08
C ILE A 122 18.96 3.09 -5.72
N VAL A 123 18.26 4.19 -5.46
CA VAL A 123 18.78 5.44 -4.94
C VAL A 123 18.22 5.65 -3.54
N ALA A 124 18.98 5.23 -2.55
CA ALA A 124 18.53 5.19 -1.17
C ALA A 124 19.71 5.39 -0.21
N GLY A 125 19.38 5.74 1.02
CA GLY A 125 20.32 5.98 2.10
C GLY A 125 21.05 7.31 1.99
N SER A 126 21.64 7.67 3.13
CA SER A 126 22.44 8.87 3.34
C SER A 126 23.47 8.54 4.42
N GLU A 127 24.40 9.45 4.71
CA GLU A 127 25.32 9.28 5.85
C GLU A 127 24.57 9.05 7.18
N LYS A 128 23.41 9.68 7.34
CA LYS A 128 22.57 9.54 8.54
C LYS A 128 21.75 8.25 8.54
N TYR A 129 21.35 7.76 7.37
CA TYR A 129 20.45 6.61 7.23
C TYR A 129 20.99 5.53 6.26
N PRO A 130 22.21 5.00 6.46
CA PRO A 130 22.79 4.01 5.54
C PRO A 130 22.03 2.67 5.56
N GLY A 131 21.30 2.36 6.64
CA GLY A 131 20.50 1.15 6.77
C GLY A 131 19.36 1.04 5.75
N ALA A 132 18.78 2.17 5.32
CA ALA A 132 17.71 2.18 4.33
C ALA A 132 18.18 1.62 2.98
N ALA A 133 19.42 1.95 2.57
CA ALA A 133 20.05 1.38 1.38
C ALA A 133 20.18 -0.13 1.47
N VAL A 134 20.67 -0.65 2.60
CA VAL A 134 20.85 -2.08 2.83
C VAL A 134 19.51 -2.82 2.78
N LEU A 135 18.45 -2.26 3.38
CA LEU A 135 17.13 -2.88 3.43
C LEU A 135 16.43 -2.85 2.06
N ALA A 136 16.49 -1.74 1.32
CA ALA A 136 15.95 -1.66 -0.03
C ALA A 136 16.67 -2.61 -1.00
N VAL A 137 18.00 -2.69 -0.94
CA VAL A 137 18.76 -3.67 -1.74
C VAL A 137 18.37 -5.10 -1.36
N ALA A 138 18.18 -5.39 -0.07
CA ALA A 138 17.70 -6.69 0.38
C ALA A 138 16.32 -7.03 -0.20
N GLY A 139 15.39 -6.06 -0.18
CA GLY A 139 14.06 -6.16 -0.78
C GLY A 139 14.15 -6.60 -2.23
N ALA A 140 14.85 -5.84 -3.07
CA ALA A 140 14.95 -6.10 -4.50
C ALA A 140 15.61 -7.45 -4.83
N LEU A 141 16.69 -7.81 -4.12
CA LEU A 141 17.37 -9.09 -4.30
C LEU A 141 16.46 -10.27 -3.93
N ARG A 142 15.60 -10.13 -2.92
CA ARG A 142 14.65 -11.16 -2.49
C ARG A 142 13.33 -11.12 -3.26
N GLY A 143 12.99 -9.97 -3.85
CA GLY A 143 11.80 -9.72 -4.65
C GLY A 143 11.86 -10.28 -6.08
N GLY A 144 13.01 -10.83 -6.49
CA GLY A 144 13.15 -11.58 -7.73
C GLY A 144 13.87 -10.84 -8.86
N ALA A 145 14.42 -9.64 -8.60
CA ALA A 145 15.25 -8.92 -9.56
C ALA A 145 16.40 -9.79 -10.07
N GLY A 146 16.74 -9.64 -11.35
CA GLY A 146 17.87 -10.33 -11.98
C GLY A 146 19.22 -9.73 -11.60
N ALA A 147 19.28 -8.42 -11.42
CA ALA A 147 20.40 -7.70 -10.83
C ALA A 147 19.91 -6.44 -10.10
N VAL A 148 20.67 -6.02 -9.09
CA VAL A 148 20.42 -4.78 -8.35
C VAL A 148 21.62 -3.87 -8.49
N ARG A 149 21.35 -2.63 -8.90
CA ARG A 149 22.34 -1.56 -8.97
C ARG A 149 22.02 -0.53 -7.90
N TYR A 150 23.00 -0.18 -7.10
CA TYR A 150 22.83 0.77 -6.02
C TYR A 150 23.62 2.05 -6.31
N VAL A 151 23.01 3.19 -6.07
CA VAL A 151 23.62 4.53 -6.20
C VAL A 151 23.37 5.30 -4.91
N GLY A 152 24.43 5.79 -4.28
CA GLY A 152 24.34 6.59 -3.06
C GLY A 152 25.48 6.34 -2.08
N SER A 153 25.46 7.05 -0.95
CA SER A 153 26.56 7.04 0.04
C SER A 153 26.64 5.78 0.90
N GLY A 154 25.68 4.85 0.78
CA GLY A 154 25.61 3.60 1.55
C GLY A 154 26.37 2.42 0.93
N GLY A 155 27.22 2.66 -0.08
CA GLY A 155 27.84 1.62 -0.91
C GLY A 155 28.60 0.56 -0.11
N ASP A 156 29.46 0.98 0.80
CA ASP A 156 30.24 0.07 1.66
C ASP A 156 29.35 -0.84 2.52
N ALA A 157 28.29 -0.27 3.12
CA ALA A 157 27.35 -1.03 3.94
C ALA A 157 26.56 -2.04 3.10
N VAL A 158 26.19 -1.66 1.88
CA VAL A 158 25.53 -2.55 0.91
C VAL A 158 26.47 -3.70 0.53
N ILE A 159 27.70 -3.43 0.10
CA ILE A 159 28.67 -4.47 -0.30
C ILE A 159 29.01 -5.41 0.85
N ALA A 160 29.17 -4.88 2.07
CA ALA A 160 29.47 -5.70 3.24
C ALA A 160 28.38 -6.76 3.52
N ARG A 161 27.12 -6.47 3.15
CA ARG A 161 26.00 -7.39 3.39
C ARG A 161 25.57 -8.18 2.15
N PHE A 162 25.68 -7.59 0.97
CA PHE A 162 25.21 -8.07 -0.33
C PHE A 162 26.27 -7.79 -1.41
N PRO A 163 27.38 -8.54 -1.43
CA PRO A 163 28.46 -8.34 -2.40
C PRO A 163 28.05 -8.57 -3.86
N GLU A 164 26.88 -9.18 -4.11
CA GLU A 164 26.29 -9.34 -5.44
C GLU A 164 25.67 -8.04 -6.01
N ALA A 165 25.45 -7.01 -5.19
CA ALA A 165 24.93 -5.72 -5.64
C ALA A 165 26.02 -4.93 -6.39
N LEU A 166 25.61 -4.25 -7.46
CA LEU A 166 26.51 -3.41 -8.27
C LEU A 166 26.43 -1.97 -7.75
N VAL A 167 27.44 -1.54 -7.01
CA VAL A 167 27.49 -0.18 -6.45
C VAL A 167 28.11 0.80 -7.44
N SER A 168 27.51 1.98 -7.55
CA SER A 168 28.03 3.12 -8.28
C SER A 168 28.04 4.34 -7.37
N GLU A 169 29.21 4.93 -7.16
CA GLU A 169 29.39 6.11 -6.28
C GLU A 169 29.16 7.44 -7.01
N GLY A 170 28.92 7.39 -8.34
CA GLY A 170 28.66 8.53 -9.20
C GLY A 170 27.17 8.93 -9.30
N PRO A 171 26.83 9.85 -10.21
CA PRO A 171 25.44 10.23 -10.49
C PRO A 171 24.58 9.04 -10.95
N VAL A 172 23.25 9.19 -10.92
CA VAL A 172 22.31 8.13 -11.31
C VAL A 172 22.55 7.70 -12.77
N ALA A 173 22.93 8.63 -13.64
CA ALA A 173 23.33 8.36 -15.02
C ALA A 173 24.46 7.32 -15.17
N ASP A 174 25.36 7.23 -14.19
CA ASP A 174 26.53 6.35 -14.25
C ASP A 174 26.24 4.92 -13.76
N ALA A 175 25.04 4.68 -13.21
CA ALA A 175 24.62 3.36 -12.76
C ALA A 175 24.61 2.33 -13.91
N GLY A 176 24.56 2.77 -15.17
CA GLY A 176 24.45 1.88 -16.32
C GLY A 176 23.02 1.38 -16.54
N ARG A 177 22.86 0.23 -17.20
CA ARG A 177 21.52 -0.25 -17.60
C ARG A 177 20.66 -0.63 -16.40
N VAL A 178 19.56 0.10 -16.23
CA VAL A 178 18.47 -0.12 -15.26
C VAL A 178 17.14 -0.23 -16.03
N GLN A 179 16.19 -1.02 -15.51
CA GLN A 179 14.86 -1.25 -16.10
C GLN A 179 13.71 -0.81 -15.19
N ALA A 180 13.99 -0.52 -13.92
CA ALA A 180 13.10 0.17 -12.99
C ALA A 180 13.94 0.81 -11.88
N TRP A 181 13.51 1.97 -11.39
CA TRP A 181 14.17 2.68 -10.30
C TRP A 181 13.35 2.65 -9.01
N VAL A 182 14.05 2.64 -7.88
CA VAL A 182 13.53 2.93 -6.55
C VAL A 182 14.28 4.14 -6.03
N VAL A 183 13.57 5.17 -5.58
CA VAL A 183 14.17 6.39 -5.01
C VAL A 183 13.44 6.83 -3.75
N GLY A 184 14.20 7.31 -2.76
CA GLY A 184 13.63 8.00 -1.61
C GLY A 184 13.94 7.45 -0.22
N PRO A 185 14.02 6.12 0.02
CA PRO A 185 14.30 5.58 1.34
C PRO A 185 15.58 6.16 1.96
N GLY A 186 15.46 6.94 3.04
CA GLY A 186 16.59 7.47 3.80
C GLY A 186 17.46 8.51 3.10
N LEU A 187 16.96 9.21 2.08
CA LEU A 187 17.71 10.27 1.38
C LEU A 187 17.90 11.55 2.21
N GLY A 188 17.05 11.82 3.20
CA GLY A 188 17.14 13.03 4.03
C GLY A 188 16.46 14.25 3.41
N GLU A 189 16.97 15.46 3.71
CA GLU A 189 16.33 16.73 3.35
C GLU A 189 16.64 17.17 1.91
N ASP A 190 17.82 16.81 1.38
CA ASP A 190 18.30 17.23 0.05
C ASP A 190 17.92 16.23 -1.06
N ALA A 191 16.83 15.49 -0.89
CA ALA A 191 16.40 14.43 -1.81
C ALA A 191 15.89 14.95 -3.17
N GLY A 192 15.52 16.24 -3.29
CA GLY A 192 14.79 16.79 -4.43
C GLY A 192 15.50 16.63 -5.78
N ASP A 193 16.78 16.98 -5.85
CA ASP A 193 17.54 16.96 -7.10
C ASP A 193 17.70 15.54 -7.65
N VAL A 194 18.01 14.58 -6.77
CA VAL A 194 18.19 13.18 -7.19
C VAL A 194 16.85 12.51 -7.52
N VAL A 195 15.77 12.88 -6.84
CA VAL A 195 14.42 12.43 -7.20
C VAL A 195 14.04 12.95 -8.58
N ALA A 196 14.33 14.22 -8.88
CA ALA A 196 14.09 14.79 -10.20
C ALA A 196 14.94 14.11 -11.30
N GLU A 197 16.21 13.79 -11.02
CA GLU A 197 17.06 13.03 -11.94
C GLU A 197 16.47 11.64 -12.25
N VAL A 198 16.04 10.89 -11.22
CA VAL A 198 15.44 9.56 -11.39
C VAL A 198 14.10 9.64 -12.14
N LEU A 199 13.26 10.63 -11.81
CA LEU A 199 11.99 10.89 -12.51
C LEU A 199 12.19 11.39 -13.95
N GLY A 200 13.40 11.79 -14.34
CA GLY A 200 13.76 12.08 -15.73
C GLY A 200 14.00 10.84 -16.60
N SER A 201 14.02 9.64 -16.01
CA SER A 201 14.28 8.40 -16.75
C SER A 201 13.05 7.84 -17.49
N ASP A 202 13.28 7.16 -18.60
CA ASP A 202 12.24 6.52 -19.43
C ASP A 202 11.81 5.12 -18.94
N VAL A 203 12.17 4.75 -17.71
CA VAL A 203 11.80 3.47 -17.10
C VAL A 203 10.86 3.68 -15.91
N PRO A 204 10.11 2.65 -15.47
CA PRO A 204 9.27 2.77 -14.30
C PRO A 204 10.03 3.22 -13.05
N VAL A 205 9.40 4.05 -12.22
CA VAL A 205 10.01 4.59 -10.98
C VAL A 205 9.07 4.34 -9.80
N LEU A 206 9.62 3.79 -8.72
CA LEU A 206 9.01 3.77 -7.40
C LEU A 206 9.58 4.94 -6.58
N VAL A 207 8.70 5.77 -6.01
CA VAL A 207 9.05 6.87 -5.12
C VAL A 207 8.50 6.57 -3.73
N ASP A 208 9.38 6.53 -2.73
CA ASP A 208 9.03 6.24 -1.34
C ASP A 208 9.60 7.27 -0.37
N ALA A 209 9.12 7.26 0.87
CA ALA A 209 9.74 7.94 2.01
C ALA A 209 10.13 9.41 1.73
N ASP A 210 11.42 9.74 1.84
CA ASP A 210 11.91 11.10 1.65
C ASP A 210 11.74 11.59 0.21
N GLY A 211 11.68 10.67 -0.76
CA GLY A 211 11.42 11.00 -2.17
C GLY A 211 10.00 11.50 -2.44
N LEU A 212 9.05 11.21 -1.54
CA LEU A 212 7.69 11.74 -1.63
C LEU A 212 7.61 13.20 -1.16
N ARG A 213 8.62 13.73 -0.46
CA ARG A 213 8.58 15.09 0.09
C ARG A 213 8.76 16.10 -1.04
N GLY A 214 7.80 17.03 -1.17
CA GLY A 214 7.84 18.06 -2.21
C GLY A 214 7.67 17.53 -3.62
N LEU A 215 7.19 16.28 -3.77
CA LEU A 215 6.96 15.67 -5.07
C LEU A 215 5.94 16.48 -5.87
N ASP A 216 6.34 16.94 -7.05
CA ASP A 216 5.48 17.72 -7.94
C ASP A 216 4.60 16.79 -8.79
N ALA A 217 3.28 16.94 -8.66
CA ALA A 217 2.31 16.15 -9.40
C ALA A 217 2.37 16.37 -10.92
N ASP A 218 2.73 17.58 -11.38
CA ASP A 218 2.87 17.86 -12.81
C ASP A 218 4.07 17.12 -13.41
N VAL A 219 5.18 17.02 -12.67
CA VAL A 219 6.36 16.24 -13.06
C VAL A 219 6.01 14.75 -13.18
N VAL A 220 5.28 14.20 -12.20
CA VAL A 220 4.86 12.79 -12.25
C VAL A 220 3.90 12.53 -13.42
N ARG A 221 2.90 13.40 -13.62
CA ARG A 221 1.93 13.28 -14.73
C ARG A 221 2.56 13.41 -16.12
N ALA A 222 3.67 14.13 -16.24
CA ALA A 222 4.36 14.33 -17.52
C ALA A 222 5.16 13.09 -17.98
N ARG A 223 5.40 12.11 -17.09
CA ARG A 223 6.16 10.90 -17.41
C ARG A 223 5.36 9.96 -18.31
N SER A 224 6.04 9.39 -19.30
CA SER A 224 5.49 8.31 -20.14
C SER A 224 5.62 6.93 -19.48
N ALA A 225 6.68 6.72 -18.71
CA ALA A 225 6.90 5.50 -17.94
C ALA A 225 6.16 5.56 -16.59
N GLY A 226 5.60 4.41 -16.19
CA GLY A 226 4.79 4.33 -14.97
C GLY A 226 5.53 4.77 -13.71
N THR A 227 4.78 5.38 -12.79
CA THR A 227 5.27 5.74 -11.46
C THR A 227 4.43 5.04 -10.39
N LEU A 228 5.10 4.51 -9.36
CA LEU A 228 4.49 3.93 -8.17
C LEU A 228 4.86 4.78 -6.95
N LEU A 229 3.87 5.32 -6.25
CA LEU A 229 4.06 6.03 -4.99
C LEU A 229 3.69 5.11 -3.82
N THR A 230 4.52 5.05 -2.78
CA THR A 230 4.28 4.15 -1.63
C THR A 230 4.07 4.87 -0.30
N PRO A 231 3.20 5.90 -0.20
CA PRO A 231 3.06 6.68 1.04
C PRO A 231 2.47 5.86 2.19
N HIS A 232 2.93 6.12 3.41
CA HIS A 232 2.14 5.84 4.62
C HIS A 232 1.12 6.97 4.88
N ALA A 233 0.21 6.82 5.84
CA ALA A 233 -0.87 7.79 6.10
C ALA A 233 -0.38 9.25 6.24
N GLY A 234 0.65 9.50 7.07
CA GLY A 234 1.26 10.83 7.19
C GLY A 234 2.00 11.38 5.95
N GLU A 235 2.50 10.52 5.05
CA GLU A 235 3.05 10.96 3.75
C GLU A 235 1.90 11.32 2.80
N ALA A 236 0.90 10.46 2.72
CA ALA A 236 -0.33 10.70 1.95
C ALA A 236 -1.03 11.99 2.37
N ALA A 237 -1.14 12.25 3.67
CA ALA A 237 -1.74 13.47 4.22
C ALA A 237 -1.00 14.73 3.73
N ARG A 238 0.34 14.70 3.75
CA ARG A 238 1.17 15.80 3.21
C ARG A 238 1.00 15.99 1.70
N LEU A 239 0.97 14.90 0.93
CA LEU A 239 0.74 14.94 -0.52
C LEU A 239 -0.66 15.45 -0.87
N LEU A 240 -1.65 15.17 -0.01
CA LEU A 240 -3.03 15.59 -0.18
C LEU A 240 -3.31 17.01 0.33
N GLY A 241 -2.49 17.52 1.27
CA GLY A 241 -2.73 18.79 1.96
C GLY A 241 -3.85 18.69 2.99
N VAL A 242 -3.99 17.55 3.66
CA VAL A 242 -5.03 17.26 4.66
C VAL A 242 -4.41 16.72 5.94
N GLU A 243 -5.20 16.65 7.02
CA GLU A 243 -4.78 16.02 8.27
C GLU A 243 -4.66 14.50 8.14
N ARG A 244 -3.79 13.88 8.96
CA ARG A 244 -3.53 12.44 8.91
C ARG A 244 -4.79 11.61 9.17
N GLU A 245 -5.62 12.06 10.10
CA GLU A 245 -6.86 11.41 10.52
C GLU A 245 -7.87 11.33 9.38
N VAL A 246 -7.84 12.28 8.43
CA VAL A 246 -8.68 12.23 7.22
C VAL A 246 -8.28 11.04 6.36
N VAL A 247 -6.98 10.82 6.17
CA VAL A 247 -6.46 9.67 5.40
C VAL A 247 -6.74 8.36 6.10
N GLU A 248 -6.57 8.32 7.42
CA GLU A 248 -6.83 7.11 8.22
C GLU A 248 -8.32 6.76 8.28
N GLY A 249 -9.21 7.75 8.32
CA GLY A 249 -10.65 7.55 8.29
C GLY A 249 -11.19 7.16 6.91
N ALA A 250 -10.68 7.81 5.84
CA ALA A 250 -11.16 7.66 4.46
C ALA A 250 -10.06 7.13 3.53
N ARG A 251 -9.51 5.95 3.85
CA ARG A 251 -8.35 5.36 3.13
C ARG A 251 -8.63 5.13 1.64
N LEU A 252 -9.82 4.61 1.30
CA LEU A 252 -10.19 4.29 -0.08
C LEU A 252 -10.32 5.54 -0.95
N GLU A 253 -10.93 6.61 -0.43
CA GLU A 253 -11.03 7.88 -1.12
C GLU A 253 -9.65 8.52 -1.28
N SER A 254 -8.84 8.51 -0.21
CA SER A 254 -7.50 9.11 -0.19
C SER A 254 -6.56 8.47 -1.22
N VAL A 255 -6.55 7.13 -1.33
CA VAL A 255 -5.70 6.44 -2.30
C VAL A 255 -6.14 6.70 -3.74
N ARG A 256 -7.45 6.77 -4.01
CA ARG A 256 -8.02 7.11 -5.32
C ARG A 256 -7.68 8.54 -5.72
N GLU A 257 -7.84 9.49 -4.79
CA GLU A 257 -7.50 10.90 -5.02
C GLU A 257 -6.01 11.09 -5.28
N LEU A 258 -5.12 10.39 -4.54
CA LEU A 258 -3.69 10.42 -4.81
C LEU A 258 -3.37 9.88 -6.20
N ALA A 259 -3.93 8.73 -6.59
CA ALA A 259 -3.69 8.13 -7.89
C ALA A 259 -4.12 9.07 -9.03
N ARG A 260 -5.30 9.69 -8.88
CA ARG A 260 -5.83 10.69 -9.82
C ARG A 260 -4.97 11.95 -9.88
N ARG A 261 -4.57 12.49 -8.72
CA ARG A 261 -3.81 13.75 -8.61
C ARG A 261 -2.43 13.65 -9.26
N TYR A 262 -1.75 12.54 -9.05
CA TYR A 262 -0.39 12.31 -9.57
C TYR A 262 -0.38 11.58 -10.92
N GLY A 263 -1.51 11.05 -11.39
CA GLY A 263 -1.55 10.20 -12.58
C GLY A 263 -0.65 8.97 -12.45
N ALA A 264 -0.54 8.44 -11.23
CA ALA A 264 0.40 7.38 -10.88
C ALA A 264 -0.30 6.28 -10.07
N THR A 265 0.29 5.08 -10.05
CA THR A 265 -0.18 4.02 -9.17
C THR A 265 0.22 4.37 -7.74
N VAL A 266 -0.69 4.19 -6.78
CA VAL A 266 -0.45 4.52 -5.38
C VAL A 266 -0.69 3.31 -4.51
N LEU A 267 0.33 2.91 -3.75
CA LEU A 267 0.28 1.93 -2.68
C LEU A 267 0.23 2.67 -1.34
N LEU A 268 -0.97 2.83 -0.77
CA LEU A 268 -1.17 3.44 0.54
C LEU A 268 -0.91 2.40 1.63
N LYS A 269 0.22 2.53 2.33
CA LYS A 269 0.64 1.62 3.41
C LYS A 269 -0.30 1.71 4.62
N GLY A 270 -0.51 0.60 5.29
CA GLY A 270 -1.24 0.51 6.57
C GLY A 270 -1.58 -0.94 6.92
N SER A 271 -2.43 -1.13 7.93
CA SER A 271 -2.93 -2.46 8.36
C SER A 271 -3.62 -3.21 7.21
N THR A 272 -4.37 -2.49 6.39
CA THR A 272 -4.80 -2.89 5.05
C THR A 272 -4.14 -1.99 4.02
N THR A 273 -3.21 -2.55 3.25
CA THR A 273 -2.56 -1.81 2.17
C THR A 273 -3.48 -1.72 0.98
N LEU A 274 -3.66 -0.52 0.44
CA LEU A 274 -4.49 -0.26 -0.75
C LEU A 274 -3.60 0.09 -1.93
N VAL A 275 -3.88 -0.47 -3.10
CA VAL A 275 -3.19 -0.16 -4.36
C VAL A 275 -4.23 0.35 -5.36
N ALA A 276 -4.15 1.62 -5.73
CA ALA A 276 -5.01 2.24 -6.73
C ALA A 276 -4.21 2.56 -8.00
N SER A 277 -4.79 2.22 -9.16
CA SER A 277 -4.32 2.64 -10.47
C SER A 277 -4.82 4.06 -10.78
N PRO A 278 -4.10 4.88 -11.56
CA PRO A 278 -4.64 6.11 -12.11
C PRO A 278 -5.62 5.87 -13.26
N GLU A 279 -5.66 4.64 -13.81
CA GLU A 279 -6.56 4.26 -14.89
C GLU A 279 -7.99 4.05 -14.38
N GLU A 280 -8.96 4.65 -15.06
CA GLU A 280 -10.38 4.49 -14.74
C GLU A 280 -10.85 3.06 -14.96
N GLY A 281 -11.77 2.60 -14.10
CA GLY A 281 -12.36 1.26 -14.20
C GLY A 281 -11.47 0.12 -13.69
N VAL A 282 -10.23 0.40 -13.27
CA VAL A 282 -9.38 -0.58 -12.59
C VAL A 282 -9.75 -0.65 -11.10
N PRO A 283 -10.09 -1.83 -10.55
CA PRO A 283 -10.42 -1.96 -9.14
C PRO A 283 -9.25 -1.61 -8.23
N VAL A 284 -9.56 -1.05 -7.05
CA VAL A 284 -8.56 -0.86 -6.00
C VAL A 284 -8.24 -2.22 -5.39
N ARG A 285 -6.96 -2.58 -5.38
CA ARG A 285 -6.50 -3.84 -4.77
C ARG A 285 -6.20 -3.64 -3.31
N VAL A 286 -6.69 -4.54 -2.47
CA VAL A 286 -6.45 -4.58 -1.03
C VAL A 286 -5.54 -5.75 -0.74
N ASN A 287 -4.48 -5.49 0.02
CA ASN A 287 -3.72 -6.55 0.66
C ASN A 287 -4.15 -6.65 2.14
N PRO A 288 -4.97 -7.65 2.50
CA PRO A 288 -5.40 -7.88 3.87
C PRO A 288 -4.38 -8.67 4.70
N THR A 289 -3.23 -9.02 4.10
CA THR A 289 -2.16 -9.78 4.76
C THR A 289 -1.21 -8.85 5.50
N GLY A 290 -0.49 -9.40 6.47
CA GLY A 290 0.39 -8.65 7.36
C GLY A 290 -0.05 -8.81 8.80
N THR A 291 0.82 -8.43 9.72
CA THR A 291 0.52 -8.41 11.15
C THR A 291 1.03 -7.09 11.73
N GLY A 292 0.55 -6.71 12.91
CA GLY A 292 1.03 -5.52 13.62
C GLY A 292 2.56 -5.50 13.83
N TRP A 293 3.24 -6.65 13.75
CA TRP A 293 4.70 -6.74 13.82
C TRP A 293 5.44 -6.05 12.67
N LEU A 294 4.75 -5.77 11.56
CA LEU A 294 5.32 -4.98 10.46
C LEU A 294 5.42 -3.49 10.79
N ALA A 295 4.80 -3.01 11.89
CA ALA A 295 4.92 -1.63 12.36
C ALA A 295 6.28 -1.37 13.04
N THR A 296 7.36 -1.63 12.32
CA THR A 296 8.75 -1.39 12.73
C THR A 296 9.50 -0.58 11.67
N ALA A 297 10.49 0.18 12.10
CA ALA A 297 11.36 0.93 11.21
C ALA A 297 12.07 -0.02 10.23
N GLY A 298 12.17 0.39 8.97
CA GLY A 298 12.82 -0.38 7.91
C GLY A 298 11.94 -1.38 7.16
N SER A 299 10.72 -1.68 7.66
CA SER A 299 9.77 -2.53 6.94
C SER A 299 9.37 -1.94 5.58
N GLY A 300 9.18 -0.61 5.54
CA GLY A 300 8.92 0.15 4.30
C GLY A 300 10.09 0.09 3.33
N ASP A 301 11.33 0.21 3.82
CA ASP A 301 12.52 0.13 2.97
C ASP A 301 12.62 -1.23 2.27
N VAL A 302 12.31 -2.32 2.99
CA VAL A 302 12.25 -3.67 2.40
C VAL A 302 11.13 -3.80 1.37
N LEU A 303 9.97 -3.20 1.60
CA LEU A 303 8.84 -3.22 0.65
C LEU A 303 9.14 -2.45 -0.64
N SER A 304 9.93 -1.38 -0.54
CA SER A 304 10.28 -0.52 -1.67
C SER A 304 11.25 -1.16 -2.66
N GLY A 305 12.08 -2.10 -2.21
CA GLY A 305 12.98 -2.88 -3.07
C GLY A 305 12.28 -4.07 -3.71
#